data_AF-A0A0C9TNX8-F1
#
_entry.id   AF-A0A0C9TNX8-F1
#
_cell.length_a   1.000
_cell.length_b   1.000
_cell.length_c   1.000
_cell.angle_alpha   90.00
_cell.angle_beta   90.00
_cell.angle_gamma   90.00
#
_symmetry.space_group_name_H-M   'P 1'
#
loop_
_entity.id
_entity.type
_entity.pdbx_description
1 polymer ?
#
loop_
_entity_poly.entity_id
_entity_poly.type
_entity_poly.pdbx_seq_one_letter_code
_entity_poly.pdbx_strand_id
1 'polypeptide(L)'
;MEREAKTKMVQPIMSSLFTQHPSTMFIDLALERSNGENTSGGVFSVGEHDLRFANVSGTPCNTPAVIPLDARHEQHVRQWKGKSYPQSDVEGTQRGQAITLIDSLAYIPSDAVDGIYSVIEGAVHVNTKDQDSWYVRCISQANLSFIFGSDIHPVNLMELTTPVTITDDGKQYSLS
;
A
#
# COMPACT_ATOMS: atom_id res chain seq x y z
N MET A 1 34.54 -29.88 21.86
CA MET A 1 35.04 -28.52 21.55
C MET A 1 34.02 -27.93 20.58
N GLU A 2 33.00 -27.29 21.13
CA GLU A 2 31.84 -26.78 20.40
C GLU A 2 32.12 -25.33 20.01
N ARG A 3 32.03 -25.01 18.72
CA ARG A 3 32.19 -23.63 18.23
C ARG A 3 30.87 -22.91 18.43
N GLU A 4 30.80 -22.00 19.39
CA GLU A 4 29.74 -21.00 19.44
C GLU A 4 29.77 -20.17 18.15
N ALA A 5 28.74 -20.32 17.32
CA ALA A 5 28.50 -19.39 16.23
C ALA A 5 27.99 -18.07 16.83
N LYS A 6 28.86 -17.05 16.90
CA LYS A 6 28.42 -15.68 17.17
C LYS A 6 27.56 -15.22 16.00
N THR A 7 26.25 -15.21 16.18
CA THR A 7 25.31 -14.55 15.27
C THR A 7 25.58 -13.05 15.32
N LYS A 8 26.38 -12.54 14.39
CA LYS A 8 26.57 -11.09 14.21
C LYS A 8 25.26 -10.54 13.64
N MET A 9 24.41 -9.99 14.50
CA MET A 9 23.24 -9.23 14.04
C MET A 9 23.74 -8.07 13.18
N VAL A 10 23.40 -8.09 11.90
CA VAL A 10 23.70 -6.99 10.99
C VAL A 10 22.71 -5.87 11.31
N GLN A 11 23.22 -4.72 11.75
CA GLN A 11 22.39 -3.56 11.99
C GLN A 11 21.86 -3.00 10.66
N PRO A 12 20.56 -2.68 10.56
CA PRO A 12 20.05 -1.98 9.40
C PRO A 12 20.78 -0.65 9.18
N ILE A 13 20.94 -0.25 7.92
CA ILE A 13 21.67 0.97 7.56
C ILE A 13 21.04 2.21 8.20
N MET A 14 19.71 2.28 8.24
CA MET A 14 18.97 3.37 8.86
C MET A 14 19.21 3.47 10.37
N SER A 15 19.28 2.33 11.06
CA SER A 15 19.59 2.30 12.50
C SER A 15 20.98 2.86 12.78
N SER A 16 21.95 2.53 11.92
CA SER A 16 23.32 3.05 12.04
C SER A 16 23.39 4.56 11.77
N LEU A 17 22.57 5.05 10.84
CA LEU A 17 22.53 6.44 10.43
C LEU A 17 21.84 7.32 11.49
N PHE A 18 20.74 6.86 12.06
CA PHE A 18 20.04 7.56 13.15
C PHE A 18 20.80 7.54 14.48
N THR A 19 21.63 6.52 14.72
CA THR A 19 22.54 6.51 15.88
C THR A 19 23.57 7.65 15.78
N GLN A 20 24.04 7.96 14.57
CA GLN A 20 25.00 9.06 14.34
C GLN A 20 24.33 10.43 14.34
N HIS A 21 23.06 10.52 13.95
CA HIS A 21 22.29 11.77 13.86
C HIS A 21 20.95 11.67 14.61
N PRO A 22 20.97 11.68 15.96
CA PRO A 22 19.80 11.37 16.78
C PRO A 22 18.70 12.45 16.75
N SER A 23 19.00 13.66 16.27
CA SER A 23 18.03 14.75 16.16
C SER A 23 17.05 14.61 14.99
N THR A 24 17.30 13.67 14.08
CA THR A 24 16.57 13.53 12.81
C THR A 24 16.34 12.06 12.48
N MET A 25 15.34 11.46 13.13
CA MET A 25 15.07 10.01 13.07
C MET A 25 13.82 9.67 12.25
N PHE A 26 13.71 10.22 11.05
CA PHE A 26 12.64 9.89 10.12
C PHE A 26 13.14 9.87 8.67
N ILE A 27 12.36 9.22 7.81
CA ILE A 27 12.55 9.25 6.36
C ILE A 27 11.26 9.69 5.70
N ASP A 28 11.41 10.35 4.56
CA ASP A 28 10.34 10.76 3.69
C ASP A 28 10.54 10.14 2.30
N LEU A 29 9.45 9.60 1.74
CA LEU A 29 9.43 9.01 0.41
C LEU A 29 8.40 9.76 -0.43
N ALA A 30 8.86 10.48 -1.46
CA ALA A 30 8.00 11.00 -2.52
C ALA A 30 8.15 10.11 -3.75
N LEU A 31 7.08 9.43 -4.13
CA LEU A 31 7.06 8.55 -5.30
C LEU A 31 6.26 9.21 -6.43
N GLU A 32 6.75 9.10 -7.66
CA GLU A 32 6.08 9.65 -8.84
C GLU A 32 5.71 8.54 -9.83
N ARG A 33 4.60 8.74 -10.56
CA ARG A 33 4.18 7.82 -11.63
C ARG A 33 5.11 7.98 -12.84
N SER A 34 5.45 6.87 -13.51
CA SER A 34 5.96 6.95 -14.88
C SER A 34 4.79 6.94 -15.85
N ASN A 35 4.82 7.80 -16.87
CA ASN A 35 3.80 7.84 -17.92
C ASN A 35 4.13 6.87 -19.06
N GLY A 36 4.59 5.67 -18.73
CA GLY A 36 5.09 4.69 -19.71
C GLY A 36 6.57 4.86 -20.07
N GLU A 37 7.31 5.66 -19.30
CA GLU A 37 8.76 5.78 -19.43
C GLU A 37 9.49 4.77 -18.55
N ASN A 38 10.72 4.42 -18.95
CA ASN A 38 11.57 3.45 -18.25
C ASN A 38 12.11 3.94 -16.90
N THR A 39 11.93 5.22 -16.58
CA THR A 39 12.33 5.82 -15.31
C THR A 39 11.19 6.65 -14.77
N SER A 40 10.83 6.46 -13.50
CA SER A 40 10.02 7.43 -12.75
C SER A 40 10.92 8.22 -11.82
N GLY A 41 10.49 9.45 -11.51
CA GLY A 41 11.12 10.27 -10.50
C GLY A 41 10.78 9.82 -9.09
N GLY A 42 11.30 10.58 -8.14
CA GLY A 42 11.01 10.43 -6.72
C GLY A 42 12.08 11.11 -5.86
N VAL A 43 11.78 11.26 -4.58
CA VAL A 43 12.70 11.82 -3.58
C VAL A 43 12.73 10.88 -2.38
N PHE A 44 13.93 10.50 -1.98
CA PHE A 44 14.22 9.83 -0.71
C PHE A 44 14.93 10.86 0.18
N SER A 45 14.26 11.31 1.23
CA SER A 45 14.80 12.28 2.18
C SER A 45 14.98 11.66 3.55
N VAL A 46 16.02 12.08 4.27
CA VAL A 46 16.35 11.60 5.61
C VAL A 46 16.43 12.79 6.54
N GLY A 47 15.57 12.84 7.55
CA GLY A 47 15.62 13.90 8.55
C GLY A 47 15.09 15.26 8.10
N GLU A 48 14.56 15.36 6.88
CA GLU A 48 13.96 16.54 6.32
C GLU A 48 12.74 16.18 5.47
N HIS A 49 11.80 17.12 5.38
CA HIS A 49 10.63 17.01 4.53
C HIS A 49 10.90 17.67 3.18
N ASP A 50 10.42 17.07 2.11
CA ASP A 50 10.36 17.72 0.81
C ASP A 50 9.40 18.93 0.89
N LEU A 51 9.85 20.09 0.43
CA LEU A 51 9.12 21.36 0.47
C LEU A 51 7.75 21.28 -0.24
N ARG A 52 7.60 20.39 -1.23
CA ARG A 52 6.32 20.13 -1.90
C ARG A 52 5.25 19.63 -0.92
N PHE A 53 5.67 19.00 0.17
CA PHE A 53 4.82 18.44 1.22
C PHE A 53 4.95 19.21 2.55
N ALA A 54 5.40 20.46 2.52
CA ALA A 54 5.54 21.28 3.74
C ALA A 54 4.24 21.40 4.57
N ASN A 55 3.07 21.28 3.92
CA ASN A 55 1.77 21.33 4.61
C ASN A 55 1.47 20.11 5.49
N VAL A 56 2.21 19.01 5.35
CA VAL A 56 2.11 17.85 6.26
C VAL A 56 3.27 17.76 7.26
N SER A 57 4.23 18.69 7.14
CA SER A 57 5.33 18.84 8.10
C SER A 57 4.76 19.23 9.47
N GLY A 58 4.92 18.36 10.47
CA GLY A 58 4.42 18.58 11.83
C GLY A 58 3.02 18.03 12.11
N THR A 59 2.37 17.37 11.14
CA THR A 59 1.15 16.60 11.42
C THR A 59 1.49 15.46 12.38
N PRO A 60 0.77 15.29 13.51
CA PRO A 60 1.04 14.19 14.43
C PRO A 60 0.84 12.84 13.72
N CYS A 61 1.71 11.87 14.02
CA CYS A 61 1.50 10.49 13.57
C CYS A 61 0.28 9.92 14.30
N ASN A 62 -0.90 10.05 13.69
CA ASN A 62 -2.19 9.69 14.28
C ASN A 62 -2.47 8.18 14.22
N THR A 63 -1.60 7.41 13.58
CA THR A 63 -1.67 5.94 13.52
C THR A 63 -0.68 5.35 14.52
N PRO A 64 -1.12 4.65 15.57
CA PRO A 64 -0.21 3.87 16.38
C PRO A 64 0.40 2.79 15.47
N ALA A 65 1.71 2.86 15.27
CA ALA A 65 2.47 1.75 14.69
C ALA A 65 2.40 0.61 15.71
N VAL A 66 1.66 -0.45 15.39
CA VAL A 66 1.85 -1.72 16.09
C VAL A 66 3.14 -2.27 15.52
N ILE A 67 4.15 -2.42 16.36
CA ILE A 67 5.40 -3.04 15.96
C ILE A 67 5.37 -4.42 16.62
N PRO A 68 4.97 -5.50 15.93
CA PRO A 68 5.36 -6.83 16.36
C PRO A 68 6.90 -6.82 16.43
N LEU A 69 7.46 -7.46 17.45
CA LEU A 69 8.88 -7.40 17.84
C LEU A 69 9.88 -7.71 16.69
N ASP A 70 9.39 -8.16 15.53
CA ASP A 70 10.14 -8.73 14.42
C ASP A 70 9.86 -8.06 13.05
N ALA A 71 8.96 -7.06 12.95
CA ALA A 71 8.42 -6.60 11.66
C ALA A 71 8.45 -5.08 11.41
N ARG A 72 8.39 -4.76 10.11
CA ARG A 72 8.52 -3.44 9.46
C ARG A 72 7.38 -2.48 9.86
N HIS A 73 7.46 -1.22 9.42
CA HIS A 73 6.50 -0.15 9.74
C HIS A 73 5.04 -0.51 9.37
N GLU A 74 4.28 -1.00 10.35
CA GLU A 74 2.85 -1.30 10.20
C GLU A 74 1.98 -0.09 10.58
N GLN A 75 0.88 0.12 9.85
CA GLN A 75 -0.13 1.14 10.10
C GLN A 75 -1.52 0.52 10.24
N HIS A 76 -2.41 1.21 10.94
CA HIS A 76 -3.81 0.81 11.04
C HIS A 76 -4.65 1.45 9.94
N VAL A 77 -5.32 0.64 9.12
CA VAL A 77 -6.40 1.09 8.23
C VAL A 77 -7.72 0.91 8.96
N ARG A 78 -8.44 1.99 9.20
CA ARG A 78 -9.79 1.93 9.74
C ARG A 78 -10.78 2.14 8.62
N GLN A 79 -11.46 1.09 8.19
CA GLN A 79 -12.70 1.19 7.42
C GLN A 79 -12.58 1.28 5.89
N TRP A 80 -13.30 0.34 5.29
CA TRP A 80 -13.70 0.27 3.90
C TRP A 80 -15.15 0.76 3.77
N LYS A 81 -15.49 1.56 2.76
CA LYS A 81 -16.90 1.83 2.40
C LYS A 81 -17.37 0.87 1.30
N GLY A 82 -17.74 -0.34 1.72
CA GLY A 82 -18.24 -1.44 0.88
C GLY A 82 -18.68 -2.60 1.76
N LYS A 83 -19.41 -3.57 1.21
CA LYS A 83 -20.07 -4.65 1.99
C LYS A 83 -19.10 -5.65 2.66
N SER A 84 -17.80 -5.53 2.43
CA SER A 84 -16.76 -6.37 3.02
C SER A 84 -15.87 -5.52 3.93
N TYR A 85 -15.64 -5.99 5.14
CA TYR A 85 -14.67 -5.41 6.06
C TYR A 85 -13.41 -6.27 6.01
N PRO A 86 -12.21 -5.69 5.82
CA PRO A 86 -11.01 -6.48 5.87
C PRO A 86 -10.88 -7.11 7.27
N GLN A 87 -10.58 -8.41 7.31
CA GLN A 87 -10.31 -9.13 8.53
C GLN A 87 -8.79 -9.22 8.72
N SER A 88 -8.30 -8.82 9.90
CA SER A 88 -6.90 -8.98 10.28
C SER A 88 -6.73 -10.19 11.17
N ASP A 89 -5.68 -10.96 10.92
CA ASP A 89 -5.26 -12.08 11.77
C ASP A 89 -4.38 -11.61 12.95
N VAL A 90 -4.06 -10.31 13.05
CA VAL A 90 -3.24 -9.78 14.14
C VAL A 90 -4.09 -9.59 15.39
N GLU A 91 -3.65 -10.24 16.47
CA GLU A 91 -4.31 -10.18 17.78
C GLU A 91 -4.47 -8.73 18.27
N GLY A 92 -5.66 -8.40 18.78
CA GLY A 92 -5.98 -7.05 19.25
C GLY A 92 -6.59 -6.12 18.19
N THR A 93 -6.64 -6.53 16.92
CA THR A 93 -7.29 -5.75 15.86
C THR A 93 -8.82 -5.75 16.02
N GLN A 94 -9.43 -4.57 16.05
CA GLN A 94 -10.89 -4.45 16.15
C GLN A 94 -11.57 -4.84 14.83
N ARG A 95 -12.79 -5.39 14.91
CA ARG A 95 -13.60 -5.70 13.73
C ARG A 95 -13.79 -4.45 12.85
N GLY A 96 -13.53 -4.58 11.55
CA GLY A 96 -13.61 -3.46 10.60
C GLY A 96 -12.33 -2.63 10.50
N GLN A 97 -11.26 -3.05 11.19
CA GLN A 97 -9.91 -2.50 11.06
C GLN A 97 -8.98 -3.57 10.52
N ALA A 98 -7.94 -3.14 9.82
CA ALA A 98 -6.86 -4.00 9.38
C ALA A 98 -5.51 -3.36 9.70
N ILE A 99 -4.52 -4.20 9.98
CA ILE A 99 -3.12 -3.77 9.99
C ILE A 99 -2.60 -3.88 8.56
N THR A 100 -1.98 -2.80 8.09
CA THR A 100 -1.36 -2.70 6.76
C THR A 100 0.12 -2.42 6.90
N LEU A 101 0.91 -2.86 5.93
CA LEU A 101 2.30 -2.45 5.77
C LEU A 101 2.37 -1.41 4.65
N ILE A 102 3.17 -0.35 4.83
CA ILE A 102 3.56 0.51 3.70
C ILE A 102 4.74 -0.17 3.00
N ASP A 103 4.52 -0.56 1.75
CA ASP A 103 5.50 -1.22 0.88
C ASP A 103 5.50 -0.53 -0.50
N SER A 104 6.58 -0.65 -1.26
CA SER A 104 6.67 -0.15 -2.63
C SER A 104 5.76 -0.89 -3.60
N LEU A 105 5.25 -2.07 -3.21
CA LEU A 105 4.19 -2.79 -3.90
C LEU A 105 2.93 -2.87 -3.02
N ALA A 106 1.76 -2.65 -3.61
CA ALA A 106 0.50 -2.76 -2.91
C ALA A 106 -0.05 -4.19 -3.02
N TYR A 107 -0.21 -4.85 -1.87
CA TYR A 107 -0.91 -6.12 -1.76
C TYR A 107 -2.17 -5.93 -0.91
N ILE A 108 -3.30 -6.39 -1.43
CA ILE A 108 -4.59 -6.35 -0.74
C ILE A 108 -5.17 -7.77 -0.64
N PRO A 109 -5.80 -8.13 0.49
CA PRO A 109 -6.47 -9.43 0.65
C PRO A 109 -7.54 -9.69 -0.40
N SER A 110 -7.73 -10.95 -0.81
CA SER A 110 -8.67 -11.35 -1.87
C SER A 110 -10.12 -10.97 -1.56
N ASP A 111 -10.54 -11.05 -0.30
CA ASP A 111 -11.88 -10.64 0.15
C ASP A 111 -12.10 -9.12 0.05
N ALA A 112 -11.04 -8.34 0.23
CA ALA A 112 -11.06 -6.90 -0.02
C ALA A 112 -11.10 -6.60 -1.53
N VAL A 113 -10.31 -7.33 -2.34
CA VAL A 113 -10.36 -7.28 -3.81
C VAL A 113 -11.80 -7.52 -4.31
N ASP A 114 -12.44 -8.59 -3.86
CA ASP A 114 -13.82 -8.89 -4.23
C ASP A 114 -14.78 -7.79 -3.76
N GLY A 115 -14.56 -7.25 -2.56
CA GLY A 115 -15.32 -6.10 -2.04
C GLY A 115 -15.18 -4.81 -2.87
N ILE A 116 -14.01 -4.58 -3.49
CA ILE A 116 -13.75 -3.46 -4.42
C ILE A 116 -14.51 -3.67 -5.72
N TYR A 117 -14.21 -4.79 -6.37
CA TYR A 117 -14.45 -4.91 -7.80
C TYR A 117 -15.83 -5.49 -8.09
N SER A 118 -16.39 -6.31 -7.19
CA SER A 118 -17.72 -6.92 -7.39
C SER A 118 -18.88 -5.93 -7.46
N VAL A 119 -18.70 -4.71 -6.92
CA VAL A 119 -19.73 -3.67 -6.93
C VAL A 119 -19.63 -2.73 -8.12
N ILE A 120 -18.59 -2.87 -8.95
CA ILE A 120 -18.40 -2.04 -10.14
C ILE A 120 -19.24 -2.60 -11.28
N GLU A 121 -20.09 -1.76 -11.85
CA GLU A 121 -20.96 -2.17 -12.94
C GLU A 121 -20.16 -2.64 -14.16
N GLY A 122 -20.47 -3.84 -14.64
CA GLY A 122 -19.78 -4.46 -15.78
C GLY A 122 -18.40 -5.02 -15.47
N ALA A 123 -17.99 -5.07 -14.20
CA ALA A 123 -16.81 -5.80 -13.78
C ALA A 123 -17.02 -7.31 -13.92
N VAL A 124 -15.96 -8.03 -14.28
CA VAL A 124 -15.98 -9.49 -14.44
C VAL A 124 -14.83 -10.09 -13.66
N HIS A 125 -15.14 -11.06 -12.80
CA HIS A 125 -14.14 -11.88 -12.14
C HIS A 125 -13.82 -13.10 -13.01
N VAL A 126 -12.57 -13.19 -13.44
CA VAL A 126 -12.05 -14.37 -14.13
C VAL A 126 -11.25 -15.17 -13.10
N ASN A 127 -11.85 -16.28 -12.66
CA ASN A 127 -11.25 -17.23 -11.76
C ASN A 127 -11.10 -18.58 -12.48
N THR A 128 -9.88 -18.88 -12.89
CA THR A 128 -9.46 -20.11 -13.55
C THR A 128 -8.20 -20.64 -12.85
N LYS A 129 -7.73 -21.83 -13.22
CA LYS A 129 -6.53 -22.41 -12.60
C LYS A 129 -5.27 -21.55 -12.75
N ASP A 130 -5.19 -20.79 -13.84
CA ASP A 130 -4.00 -20.02 -14.21
C ASP A 130 -4.19 -18.52 -13.99
N GLN A 131 -5.39 -18.09 -13.58
CA GLN A 131 -5.73 -16.69 -13.48
C GLN A 131 -6.80 -16.45 -12.42
N ASP A 132 -6.52 -15.53 -11.51
CA ASP A 132 -7.49 -14.99 -10.56
C ASP A 132 -7.42 -13.47 -10.64
N SER A 133 -8.30 -12.87 -11.43
CA SER A 133 -8.23 -11.44 -11.73
C SER A 133 -9.61 -10.84 -12.00
N TRP A 134 -9.78 -9.61 -11.54
CA TRP A 134 -10.91 -8.78 -11.89
C TRP A 134 -10.59 -7.94 -13.12
N TYR A 135 -11.55 -7.85 -14.04
CA TYR A 135 -11.50 -6.97 -15.19
C TYR A 135 -12.56 -5.90 -15.03
N VAL A 136 -12.14 -4.65 -15.08
CA VAL A 136 -13.03 -3.49 -15.08
C VAL A 136 -12.83 -2.67 -16.35
N ARG A 137 -13.86 -1.91 -16.75
CA ARG A 137 -13.71 -0.95 -17.84
C ARG A 137 -12.92 0.25 -17.32
N CYS A 138 -12.00 0.79 -18.11
CA CYS A 138 -11.17 1.93 -17.69
C CYS A 138 -11.97 3.19 -17.30
N ILE A 139 -13.24 3.31 -17.73
CA ILE A 139 -14.12 4.44 -17.39
C ILE A 139 -14.91 4.23 -16.09
N SER A 140 -14.82 3.05 -15.49
CA SER A 140 -15.51 2.74 -14.25
C SER A 140 -14.82 3.44 -13.08
N GLN A 141 -15.60 4.08 -12.22
CA GLN A 141 -15.09 4.70 -11.00
C GLN A 141 -15.45 3.83 -9.78
N ALA A 142 -14.48 3.62 -8.91
CA ALA A 142 -14.71 3.12 -7.57
C ALA A 142 -14.43 4.23 -6.56
N ASN A 143 -15.32 4.41 -5.58
CA ASN A 143 -15.09 5.31 -4.46
C ASN A 143 -14.27 4.58 -3.39
N LEU A 144 -12.96 4.52 -3.60
CA LEU A 144 -12.05 3.94 -2.63
C LEU A 144 -11.35 5.03 -1.82
N SER A 145 -11.23 4.82 -0.52
CA SER A 145 -10.37 5.61 0.35
C SER A 145 -9.75 4.73 1.42
N PHE A 146 -8.48 4.98 1.73
CA PHE A 146 -7.88 4.52 2.98
C PHE A 146 -8.13 5.55 4.05
N ILE A 147 -8.34 5.09 5.28
CA ILE A 147 -8.53 5.97 6.41
C ILE A 147 -7.52 5.58 7.48
N PHE A 148 -6.69 6.54 7.83
CA PHE A 148 -5.62 6.41 8.82
C PHE A 148 -5.96 7.35 9.97
N GLY A 149 -6.35 6.79 11.13
CA GLY A 149 -6.86 7.61 12.23
C GLY A 149 -8.18 8.30 11.85
N SER A 150 -8.16 9.64 11.77
CA SER A 150 -9.28 10.48 11.30
C SER A 150 -9.15 10.94 9.85
N ASP A 151 -8.00 10.68 9.22
CA ASP A 151 -7.64 11.25 7.93
C ASP A 151 -8.08 10.32 6.80
N ILE A 152 -8.73 10.89 5.77
CA ILE A 152 -9.29 10.15 4.63
C ILE A 152 -8.42 10.42 3.40
N HIS A 153 -7.90 9.34 2.82
CA HIS A 153 -7.02 9.37 1.66
C HIS A 153 -7.72 8.67 0.48
N PRO A 154 -8.31 9.43 -0.46
CA PRO A 154 -8.96 8.82 -1.62
C PRO A 154 -7.92 8.18 -2.54
N VAL A 155 -8.30 7.04 -3.12
CA VAL A 155 -7.48 6.29 -4.07
C VAL A 155 -8.19 6.27 -5.41
N ASN A 156 -7.50 6.68 -6.46
CA ASN A 156 -8.01 6.51 -7.81
C ASN A 156 -7.87 5.04 -8.21
N LEU A 157 -8.92 4.44 -8.76
CA LEU A 157 -8.91 3.03 -9.18
C LEU A 157 -7.80 2.73 -10.19
N MET A 158 -7.42 3.70 -11.04
CA MET A 158 -6.29 3.60 -11.96
C MET A 158 -4.92 3.46 -11.26
N GLU A 159 -4.83 3.64 -9.94
CA GLU A 159 -3.63 3.35 -9.14
C GLU A 159 -3.57 1.88 -8.70
N LEU A 160 -4.69 1.15 -8.79
CA LEU A 160 -4.81 -0.24 -8.34
C LEU A 160 -4.97 -1.26 -9.47
N THR A 161 -5.14 -0.77 -10.70
CA THR A 161 -5.41 -1.58 -11.88
C THR A 161 -4.33 -1.38 -12.93
N THR A 162 -4.01 -2.43 -13.68
CA THR A 162 -3.04 -2.35 -14.79
C THR A 162 -3.81 -2.35 -16.10
N PRO A 163 -3.68 -1.32 -16.96
CA PRO A 163 -4.39 -1.29 -18.22
C PRO A 163 -3.95 -2.44 -19.12
N VAL A 164 -4.93 -3.13 -19.70
CA VAL A 164 -4.74 -4.22 -20.66
C VAL A 164 -5.64 -3.99 -21.87
N THR A 165 -5.13 -4.33 -23.05
CA THR A 165 -5.92 -4.33 -24.28
C THR A 165 -6.22 -5.76 -24.66
N ILE A 166 -7.51 -6.11 -24.71
CA ILE A 166 -7.96 -7.40 -25.22
C ILE A 166 -8.58 -7.20 -26.62
N THR A 167 -8.41 -8.21 -27.48
CA THR A 167 -9.05 -8.25 -28.80
C THR A 167 -10.04 -9.39 -28.84
N ASP A 168 -11.30 -9.08 -29.14
CA ASP A 168 -12.37 -10.06 -29.29
C ASP A 168 -13.14 -9.75 -30.59
N ASP A 169 -13.29 -10.76 -31.45
CA ASP A 169 -13.86 -10.66 -32.80
C ASP A 169 -13.33 -9.47 -33.64
N GLY A 170 -12.02 -9.21 -33.56
CA GLY A 170 -11.35 -8.10 -34.26
C GLY A 170 -11.59 -6.71 -33.65
N LYS A 171 -12.39 -6.60 -32.58
CA LYS A 171 -12.61 -5.36 -31.84
C LYS A 171 -11.71 -5.30 -30.60
N GLN A 172 -11.07 -4.16 -30.38
CA GLN A 172 -10.26 -3.92 -29.20
C GLN A 172 -11.07 -3.33 -28.05
N TYR A 173 -10.82 -3.84 -26.85
CA TYR A 173 -11.37 -3.33 -25.60
C TYR A 173 -10.22 -2.97 -24.66
N SER A 174 -10.27 -1.77 -24.11
CA SER A 174 -9.37 -1.34 -23.03
C SER A 174 -10.02 -1.65 -21.70
N LEU A 175 -9.37 -2.53 -20.95
CA LEU A 175 -9.75 -2.95 -19.61
C LEU A 175 -8.60 -2.64 -18.65
N SER A 176 -8.85 -2.84 -17.37
CA SER A 176 -7.85 -2.71 -16.32
C SER A 176 -8.14 -3.67 -15.17
#